data_AF-A0A3R6F7D2-F1
#
_entry.id   AF-A0A3R6F7D2-F1
#
_cell.length_a   1.000
_cell.length_b   1.000
_cell.length_c   1.000
_cell.angle_alpha   90.00
_cell.angle_beta   90.00
_cell.angle_gamma   90.00
#
_symmetry.space_group_name_H-M   'P 1'
#
loop_
_entity.id
_entity.type
_entity.pdbx_description
1 polymer ?
#
loop_
_entity_poly.entity_id
_entity_poly.type
_entity_poly.pdbx_seq_one_letter_code
_entity_poly.pdbx_strand_id
1 'polypeptide(L)' 'MLKGLDKLEKKQDVQEKYNEWRRKAERENHMQHMVDCAFEAARIDFSRYCELEDLIPFEIMCWCETEYEKNN' A
#
# COMPACT_ATOMS: atom_id res chain seq x y z
N MET A 1 18.87 5.67 2.46
CA MET A 1 17.85 5.39 1.43
C MET A 1 17.29 4.02 1.74
N LEU A 2 15.96 3.91 1.86
CA LEU A 2 15.28 2.62 2.07
C LEU A 2 15.50 1.76 0.81
N LYS A 3 16.00 0.54 0.97
CA LYS A 3 16.35 -0.35 -0.14
C LYS A 3 15.08 -1.01 -0.67
N GLY A 4 14.95 -1.15 -1.99
CA GLY A 4 13.80 -1.78 -2.64
C GLY A 4 12.69 -0.80 -3.07
N LEU A 5 12.67 0.44 -2.56
CA LEU A 5 11.78 1.49 -3.07
C LEU A 5 12.18 1.95 -4.49
N ASP A 6 13.42 1.70 -4.88
CA ASP A 6 13.94 1.87 -6.25
C ASP A 6 13.20 0.98 -7.28
N LYS A 7 12.63 -0.15 -6.86
CA LYS A 7 11.77 -0.96 -7.74
C LYS A 7 10.41 -0.31 -8.01
N LEU A 8 9.98 0.61 -7.14
CA LEU A 8 8.77 1.42 -7.27
C LEU A 8 9.15 2.89 -7.48
N GLU A 9 10.13 3.12 -8.36
CA GLU A 9 10.87 4.37 -8.56
C GLU A 9 9.99 5.62 -8.73
N LYS A 10 8.72 5.46 -9.11
CA LYS A 10 7.75 6.55 -9.26
C LYS A 10 6.59 6.39 -8.27
N LYS A 11 6.16 7.52 -7.69
CA LYS A 11 4.93 7.60 -6.86
C LYS A 11 3.71 6.98 -7.53
N GLN A 12 3.63 7.08 -8.86
CA GLN A 12 2.54 6.53 -9.66
C GLN A 12 2.55 4.98 -9.65
N ASP A 13 3.73 4.35 -9.73
CA ASP A 13 3.88 2.89 -9.70
C ASP A 13 3.47 2.34 -8.32
N VAL A 14 3.83 3.04 -7.23
CA VAL A 14 3.39 2.70 -5.86
C VAL A 14 1.88 2.79 -5.74
N GLN A 15 1.26 3.86 -6.27
CA GLN A 15 -0.18 4.07 -6.21
C GLN A 15 -0.94 2.98 -6.98
N GLU A 16 -0.49 2.62 -8.17
CA GLU A 16 -1.13 1.58 -8.99
C GLU A 16 -1.12 0.23 -8.25
N LYS A 17 0.02 -0.15 -7.67
CA LYS A 17 0.14 -1.36 -6.85
C LYS A 17 -0.74 -1.30 -5.60
N TYR A 18 -0.79 -0.14 -4.94
CA TYR A 18 -1.67 0.05 -3.78
C TYR A 18 -3.14 -0.16 -4.15
N ASN A 19 -3.59 0.43 -5.26
CA ASN A 19 -4.97 0.29 -5.73
C ASN A 19 -5.33 -1.18 -6.03
N GLU A 20 -4.43 -1.93 -6.66
CA GLU A 20 -4.62 -3.36 -6.95
C GLU A 20 -4.75 -4.18 -5.66
N TRP A 21 -3.80 -3.99 -4.74
CA TRP A 21 -3.77 -4.65 -3.43
C TRP A 21 -5.02 -4.33 -2.61
N ARG A 22 -5.38 -3.05 -2.49
CA ARG A 22 -6.53 -2.56 -1.73
C ARG A 22 -7.84 -3.15 -2.24
N ARG A 23 -8.08 -3.12 -3.56
CA ARG A 23 -9.26 -3.73 -4.19
C ARG A 23 -9.34 -5.23 -3.97
N LYS A 24 -8.19 -5.92 -3.95
CA LYS A 24 -8.15 -7.35 -3.65
C LYS A 24 -8.58 -7.61 -2.21
N ALA A 25 -8.05 -6.84 -1.25
CA ALA A 25 -8.41 -6.94 0.17
C ALA A 25 -9.91 -6.65 0.43
N GLU A 26 -10.51 -5.72 -0.32
CA GLU A 26 -11.95 -5.43 -0.26
C GLU A 26 -12.80 -6.60 -0.75
N ARG A 27 -12.45 -7.19 -1.91
CA ARG A 27 -13.18 -8.33 -2.48
C ARG A 27 -13.08 -9.58 -1.62
N GLU A 28 -11.94 -9.79 -0.98
CA GLU A 28 -11.71 -10.93 -0.09
C GLU A 28 -12.42 -10.76 1.27
N ASN A 29 -13.12 -9.63 1.50
CA ASN A 29 -13.96 -9.35 2.66
C ASN A 29 -13.18 -9.23 3.99
N HIS A 30 -11.84 -9.12 3.94
CA HIS A 30 -10.97 -9.06 5.12
C HIS A 30 -10.76 -7.64 5.65
N MET A 31 -10.97 -6.62 4.82
CA MET A 31 -10.91 -5.20 5.20
C MET A 31 -12.19 -4.50 4.76
N GLN A 32 -13.22 -4.59 5.59
CA GLN A 32 -14.43 -3.78 5.45
C GLN A 32 -14.06 -2.30 5.65
N HIS A 33 -13.75 -1.63 4.55
CA HIS A 33 -13.76 -0.18 4.37
C HIS A 33 -12.64 0.67 4.97
N MET A 34 -11.68 0.11 5.72
CA MET A 34 -10.53 0.91 6.16
C MET A 34 -9.26 0.06 6.22
N VAL A 35 -8.23 0.45 5.48
CA VAL A 35 -6.88 0.03 5.82
C VAL A 35 -6.37 1.01 6.85
N ASP A 36 -6.34 0.60 8.11
CA ASP A 36 -5.61 1.38 9.10
C ASP A 36 -4.11 1.23 8.82
N CYS A 37 -3.58 2.18 8.06
CA CYS A 37 -2.19 2.27 7.65
C CYS A 37 -1.24 2.38 8.86
N ALA A 38 -1.73 2.73 10.05
CA ALA A 38 -0.94 2.74 11.27
C ALA A 38 -0.65 1.31 11.76
N PHE A 39 -1.47 0.32 11.39
CA PHE A 39 -1.16 -1.07 11.67
C PHE A 39 0.01 -1.55 10.82
N GLU A 40 1.06 -1.97 11.53
CA GLU A 40 2.24 -2.59 10.91
C GLU A 40 1.87 -3.81 10.06
N ALA A 41 0.83 -4.57 10.42
CA ALA A 41 0.34 -5.71 9.66
C ALA A 41 -0.06 -5.34 8.22
N ALA A 42 -0.76 -4.22 8.03
CA ALA A 42 -1.15 -3.74 6.70
C ALA A 42 0.07 -3.31 5.88
N ARG A 43 1.01 -2.60 6.50
CA ARG A 43 2.28 -2.19 5.87
C ARG A 43 3.12 -3.40 5.48
N ILE A 44 3.18 -4.44 6.32
CA ILE A 44 3.91 -5.69 6.02
C ILE A 44 3.26 -6.39 4.84
N ASP A 45 1.93 -6.52 4.86
CA ASP A 45 1.19 -7.22 3.80
C ASP A 45 1.38 -6.53 2.45
N PHE A 46 1.25 -5.20 2.41
CA PHE A 46 1.49 -4.43 1.19
C PHE A 46 2.96 -4.51 0.74
N SER A 47 3.93 -4.41 1.66
CA SER A 47 5.35 -4.50 1.31
C SER A 47 5.70 -5.87 0.71
N ARG A 48 5.10 -6.95 1.23
CA ARG A 48 5.22 -8.30 0.66
C ARG A 48 4.56 -8.40 -0.70
N TYR A 49 3.38 -7.81 -0.88
CA TYR A 49 2.69 -7.76 -2.17
C TYR A 49 3.55 -7.07 -3.26
N CYS A 50 4.28 -6.02 -2.87
CA CYS A 50 5.19 -5.29 -3.75
C CYS A 50 6.60 -5.89 -3.85
N GLU A 51 6.88 -7.02 -3.19
CA GLU A 51 8.22 -7.64 -3.14
C GLU A 51 9.33 -6.66 -2.69
N LEU A 52 8.99 -5.78 -1.75
CA LEU A 52 9.93 -4.85 -1.14
C LEU A 52 10.83 -5.57 -0.14
N GLU A 53 12.11 -5.19 -0.13
CA GLU A 53 13.06 -5.67 0.88
C GLU A 53 12.79 -5.05 2.25
N ASP A 54 12.43 -3.76 2.27
CA ASP A 54 12.10 -3.00 3.46
C ASP A 54 10.59 -2.77 3.59
N LEU A 55 10.14 -2.54 4.82
CA LEU A 55 8.76 -2.13 5.10
C LEU A 55 8.49 -0.75 4.49
N ILE A 56 7.35 -0.61 3.81
CA ILE A 56 6.93 0.67 3.28
C ILE A 56 6.75 1.70 4.42
N PRO A 57 7.21 2.95 4.23
CA PRO A 57 6.96 4.00 5.20
C PRO A 57 5.47 4.26 5.40
N PHE A 58 5.10 4.55 6.63
CA PHE A 58 3.72 4.90 7.00
C PHE A 58 3.19 6.06 6.15
N GLU A 59 4.00 7.10 5.97
CA GLU A 59 3.62 8.31 5.24
C GLU A 59 3.30 8.01 3.77
N ILE A 60 4.02 7.07 3.16
CA ILE A 60 3.79 6.66 1.77
C ILE A 60 2.50 5.86 1.66
N MET A 61 2.26 4.93 2.59
CA MET A 61 1.03 4.13 2.59
C MET A 61 -0.21 5.00 2.88
N CYS A 62 -0.12 5.95 3.81
CA CYS A 62 -1.18 6.92 4.07
C CYS A 62 -1.49 7.81 2.86
N TRP A 63 -0.47 8.25 2.15
CA TRP A 63 -0.67 8.98 0.89
C TRP A 63 -1.44 8.10 -0.11
N CYS A 64 -1.07 6.82 -0.24
CA CYS A 64 -1.76 5.91 -1.16
C CYS A 64 -3.23 5.66 -0.80
N GLU A 65 -3.55 5.46 0.49
CA GLU A 65 -4.94 5.32 0.96
C GLU A 65 -5.75 6.59 0.69
N THR A 66 -5.17 7.76 0.98
CA THR A 66 -5.81 9.06 0.73
C THR A 66 -6.16 9.24 -0.75
N GLU A 67 -5.24 8.87 -1.66
CA GLU A 67 -5.50 8.95 -3.10
C GLU A 67 -6.47 7.87 -3.59
N TYR A 68 -6.49 6.69 -2.96
CA TYR A 68 -7.45 5.63 -3.27
C TYR A 68 -8.89 6.05 -2.91
N GLU A 69 -9.08 6.62 -1.71
CA GLU A 69 -10.38 7.10 -1.22
C GLU A 69 -10.93 8.29 -2.02
N LYS A 70 -10.07 9.15 -2.58
CA LYS A 70 -10.53 10.25 -3.46
C LYS A 70 -11.16 9.76 -4.76
N ASN A 71 -10.78 8.56 -5.21
CA ASN A 71 -11.09 8.03 -6.54
C ASN A 71 -12.12 6.89 -6.52
N ASN A 72 -12.66 6.50 -5.35
CA ASN A 72 -13.71 5.49 -5.17
C ASN A 72 -14.81 6.03 -4.26
#